data_AF-A0A0M9WB04-F1
#
_entry.id   AF-A0A0M9WB04-F1
#
_cell.length_a   1.000
_cell.length_b   1.000
_cell.length_c   1.000
_cell.angle_alpha   90.00
_cell.angle_beta   90.00
_cell.angle_gamma   90.00
#
_symmetry.space_group_name_H-M   'P 1'
#
loop_
_entity.id
_entity.type
_entity.pdbx_description
1 polymer ?
#
loop_
_entity_poly.entity_id
_entity_poly.type
_entity_poly.pdbx_seq_one_letter_code
_entity_poly.pdbx_strand_id
1 'polypeptide(L)'
;MVLQLHVWGPAFSLPSIDAQCLAAIAYCSEVLPKDSWELIASSDPSVSPTGELPALQNGSVWVSRFRNIVDYLRQYSEGAWNLDQNLDDVQKADSVAFSTFIESRGQSLIDLYLYVTSQNYYANTSPAYGSLLQWPNQWILPPKLHTAAKTRTEHLGLSSLDLQAMEDQRKREHSAAVASGQIPSNLIQQPRETVSKLLGRTAQTNQFRLEALTADFFEPLEAMLARSKTCLLPADDNNNPSTLDCVALGYLSLALVPELAFPWLRDAIRSKAPLLAAYTERMRSRCFGDAPVETKHAFQPTVPAVLPWRAPERISVAAVGTTLLGTLADNTPFLREVRQNRRLKKAVEADSAFSSVEKQVLSSYADSSNKDMLLSIATAVAGTAALVGYMVHVGLLSFSTGGVEEEEQFEEDAGVLQIDPGSASDFLGAL
;
A
#
# COMPACT_ATOMS: atom_id res chain seq x y z
N MET A 1 16.06 -24.81 16.05
CA MET A 1 14.81 -24.02 15.93
C MET A 1 14.74 -23.53 14.49
N VAL A 2 13.56 -23.55 13.88
CA VAL A 2 13.38 -23.20 12.46
C VAL A 2 13.05 -21.72 12.37
N LEU A 3 13.73 -20.99 11.48
CA LEU A 3 13.49 -19.57 11.23
C LEU A 3 12.22 -19.39 10.39
N GLN A 4 11.36 -18.45 10.76
CA GLN A 4 10.10 -18.21 10.02
C GLN A 4 10.14 -16.83 9.38
N LEU A 5 10.09 -16.80 8.04
CA LEU A 5 10.03 -15.56 7.28
C LEU A 5 8.58 -15.25 6.92
N HIS A 6 8.03 -14.20 7.52
CA HIS A 6 6.71 -13.67 7.22
C HIS A 6 6.82 -12.62 6.11
N VAL A 7 6.06 -12.85 5.04
CA VAL A 7 6.03 -12.00 3.85
C VAL A 7 4.60 -11.67 3.44
N TRP A 8 4.48 -10.73 2.51
CA TRP A 8 3.27 -10.64 1.69
C TRP A 8 3.12 -11.91 0.84
N GLY A 9 1.89 -12.23 0.45
CA GLY A 9 1.65 -13.44 -0.33
C GLY A 9 2.04 -13.34 -1.82
N PRO A 10 2.04 -14.49 -2.53
CA PRO A 10 2.42 -14.56 -3.94
C PRO A 10 1.51 -13.75 -4.86
N ALA A 11 2.11 -12.99 -5.78
CA ALA A 11 1.38 -12.25 -6.81
C ALA A 11 2.22 -12.16 -8.08
N PHE A 12 1.56 -11.97 -9.22
CA PHE A 12 2.24 -11.73 -10.51
C PHE A 12 3.28 -12.81 -10.87
N SER A 13 3.03 -14.07 -10.52
CA SER A 13 3.96 -15.21 -10.65
C SER A 13 5.24 -15.13 -9.80
N LEU A 14 5.31 -14.20 -8.85
CA LEU A 14 6.39 -14.00 -7.91
C LEU A 14 5.98 -14.47 -6.49
N PRO A 15 6.95 -14.86 -5.64
CA PRO A 15 6.69 -15.27 -4.26
C PRO A 15 6.01 -14.21 -3.37
N SER A 16 6.10 -12.93 -3.72
CA SER A 16 5.54 -11.81 -2.95
C SER A 16 5.22 -10.65 -3.89
N ILE A 17 4.21 -9.84 -3.53
CA ILE A 17 3.85 -8.59 -4.22
C ILE A 17 4.76 -7.40 -3.87
N ASP A 18 5.51 -7.50 -2.78
CA ASP A 18 6.39 -6.45 -2.26
C ASP A 18 7.87 -6.71 -2.56
N ALA A 19 8.61 -5.64 -2.90
CA ALA A 19 10.01 -5.70 -3.33
C ALA A 19 10.95 -6.13 -2.19
N GLN A 20 10.75 -5.59 -0.99
CA GLN A 20 11.61 -5.93 0.16
C GLN A 20 11.38 -7.36 0.63
N CYS A 21 10.14 -7.83 0.58
CA CYS A 21 9.83 -9.24 0.83
C CYS A 21 10.49 -10.17 -0.19
N LEU A 22 10.47 -9.82 -1.48
CA LEU A 22 11.17 -10.60 -2.51
C LEU A 22 12.69 -10.62 -2.28
N ALA A 23 13.28 -9.49 -1.89
CA ALA A 23 14.70 -9.43 -1.52
C ALA A 23 15.03 -10.31 -0.32
N ALA A 24 14.17 -10.31 0.72
CA ALA A 24 14.34 -11.16 1.89
C ALA A 24 14.23 -12.66 1.56
N ILE A 25 13.29 -13.04 0.69
CA ILE A 25 13.15 -14.42 0.21
C ILE A 25 14.39 -14.83 -0.58
N ALA A 26 14.88 -13.98 -1.47
CA ALA A 26 16.09 -14.24 -2.26
C ALA A 26 17.31 -14.44 -1.35
N TYR A 27 17.49 -13.55 -0.37
CA TYR A 27 18.57 -13.66 0.61
C TYR A 27 18.50 -14.97 1.41
N CYS A 28 17.32 -15.30 1.95
CA CYS A 28 17.13 -16.55 2.69
C CYS A 28 17.35 -17.79 1.80
N SER A 29 16.95 -17.74 0.53
CA SER A 29 17.11 -18.86 -0.41
C SER A 29 18.57 -19.16 -0.75
N GLU A 30 19.44 -18.14 -0.76
CA GLU A 30 20.87 -18.31 -1.06
C GLU A 30 21.67 -18.70 0.19
N VAL A 31 21.30 -18.16 1.35
CA VAL A 31 22.12 -18.27 2.56
C VAL A 31 21.68 -19.42 3.46
N LEU A 32 20.38 -19.68 3.55
CA LEU A 32 19.82 -20.64 4.50
C LEU A 32 19.59 -22.00 3.83
N PRO A 33 20.05 -23.11 4.45
CA PRO A 33 19.66 -24.45 4.02
C PRO A 33 18.15 -24.62 4.04
N LYS A 34 17.58 -25.36 3.07
CA LYS A 34 16.11 -25.52 2.92
C LYS A 34 15.39 -26.01 4.17
N ASP A 35 16.05 -26.81 5.01
CA ASP A 35 15.45 -27.39 6.23
C ASP A 35 15.55 -26.47 7.46
N SER A 36 16.23 -25.33 7.33
CA SER A 36 16.50 -24.41 8.45
C SER A 36 15.49 -23.26 8.55
N TRP A 37 14.64 -23.07 7.54
CA TRP A 37 13.69 -21.97 7.48
C TRP A 37 12.38 -22.33 6.78
N GLU A 38 11.34 -21.57 7.12
CA GLU A 38 9.99 -21.68 6.57
C GLU A 38 9.52 -20.32 6.05
N LEU A 39 8.79 -20.32 4.93
CA LEU A 39 8.22 -19.13 4.30
C LEU A 39 6.70 -19.09 4.54
N ILE A 40 6.22 -18.02 5.17
CA ILE A 40 4.81 -17.86 5.55
C ILE A 40 4.21 -16.63 4.86
N ALA A 41 3.23 -16.84 3.98
CA ALA A 41 2.43 -15.80 3.34
C ALA A 41 1.39 -15.23 4.33
N SER A 42 1.84 -14.44 5.29
CA SER A 42 0.96 -13.88 6.32
C SER A 42 0.02 -12.82 5.76
N SER A 43 0.52 -12.00 4.83
CA SER A 43 -0.21 -10.89 4.20
C SER A 43 -0.87 -9.90 5.19
N ASP A 44 -0.44 -9.91 6.45
CA ASP A 44 -0.91 -9.02 7.51
C ASP A 44 0.30 -8.48 8.28
N PRO A 45 0.59 -7.17 8.16
CA PRO A 45 1.68 -6.54 8.91
C PRO A 45 1.48 -6.55 10.42
N SER A 46 0.26 -6.74 10.93
CA SER A 46 -0.02 -6.73 12.37
C SER A 46 0.53 -7.95 13.12
N VAL A 47 0.98 -8.98 12.39
CA VAL A 47 1.65 -10.15 12.97
C VAL A 47 2.99 -9.77 13.61
N SER A 48 3.70 -8.81 13.02
CA SER A 48 4.95 -8.32 13.60
C SER A 48 4.68 -7.19 14.62
N PRO A 49 5.40 -7.15 15.76
CA PRO A 49 5.27 -6.06 16.73
C PRO A 49 5.55 -4.67 16.15
N THR A 50 6.35 -4.61 15.08
CA THR A 50 6.72 -3.42 14.32
C THR A 50 5.64 -2.96 13.34
N GLY A 51 4.69 -3.83 12.98
CA GLY A 51 3.63 -3.51 12.02
C GLY A 51 4.11 -3.48 10.57
N GLU A 52 5.22 -4.15 10.25
CA GLU A 52 5.87 -4.14 8.93
C GLU A 52 6.23 -5.55 8.45
N LEU A 53 6.20 -5.74 7.12
CA LEU A 53 6.69 -6.91 6.40
C LEU A 53 7.77 -6.44 5.41
N PRO A 54 8.85 -7.21 5.18
CA PRO A 54 9.11 -8.56 5.69
C PRO A 54 9.47 -8.59 7.19
N ALA A 55 9.14 -9.70 7.85
CA ALA A 55 9.49 -9.95 9.24
C ALA A 55 10.02 -11.38 9.46
N LEU A 56 11.15 -11.51 10.13
CA LEU A 56 11.75 -12.77 10.54
C LEU A 56 11.40 -13.05 12.01
N GLN A 57 10.86 -14.22 12.26
CA GLN A 57 10.58 -14.74 13.59
C GLN A 57 11.58 -15.84 13.95
N ASN A 58 12.26 -15.69 15.08
CA ASN A 58 13.09 -16.72 15.70
C ASN A 58 12.62 -16.95 17.15
N GLY A 59 11.70 -17.88 17.34
CA GLY A 59 11.05 -18.12 18.63
C GLY A 59 10.26 -16.88 19.09
N SER A 60 10.76 -16.21 20.13
CA SER A 60 10.17 -14.98 20.68
C SER A 60 10.72 -13.69 20.06
N VAL A 61 11.82 -13.77 19.30
CA VAL A 61 12.47 -12.59 18.70
C VAL A 61 11.86 -12.29 17.35
N TRP A 62 11.50 -11.03 17.13
CA TRP A 62 10.96 -10.51 15.88
C TRP A 62 11.89 -9.45 15.31
N VAL A 63 12.25 -9.59 14.05
CA VAL A 63 13.08 -8.64 13.32
C VAL A 63 12.39 -8.27 12.01
N SER A 64 12.20 -6.97 11.75
CA SER A 64 11.50 -6.50 10.55
C SER A 64 12.38 -5.55 9.74
N ARG A 65 12.04 -5.39 8.46
CA ARG A 65 12.81 -4.73 7.39
C ARG A 65 13.98 -5.59 6.92
N PHE A 66 14.22 -5.55 5.62
CA PHE A 66 15.24 -6.37 4.96
C PHE A 66 16.64 -6.21 5.59
N ARG A 67 17.14 -4.97 5.74
CA ARG A 67 18.50 -4.72 6.28
C ARG A 67 18.69 -5.28 7.68
N ASN A 68 17.71 -5.08 8.56
CA ASN A 68 17.76 -5.59 9.92
C ASN A 68 17.72 -7.13 9.95
N ILE A 69 16.97 -7.76 9.04
CA ILE A 69 16.93 -9.22 8.89
C ILE A 69 18.32 -9.75 8.49
N VAL A 70 18.97 -9.11 7.52
CA VAL A 70 20.35 -9.44 7.10
C VAL A 70 21.33 -9.31 8.26
N ASP A 71 21.30 -8.19 8.98
CA ASP A 71 22.17 -7.95 10.14
C ASP A 71 21.93 -8.98 11.26
N TYR A 72 20.67 -9.34 11.51
CA TYR A 72 20.31 -10.36 12.49
C TYR A 72 20.82 -11.74 12.10
N LEU A 73 20.62 -12.17 10.85
CA LEU A 73 21.10 -13.46 10.35
C LEU A 73 22.63 -13.56 10.41
N ARG A 74 23.32 -12.46 10.09
CA ARG A 74 24.78 -12.35 10.23
C ARG A 74 25.22 -12.53 11.69
N GLN A 75 24.57 -11.84 12.63
CA GLN A 75 24.91 -11.95 14.05
C GLN A 75 24.57 -13.32 14.63
N TYR A 76 23.42 -13.88 14.27
CA TYR A 76 22.95 -15.18 14.77
C TYR A 76 23.81 -16.36 14.29
N SER A 77 24.41 -16.25 13.10
CA SER A 77 25.24 -17.31 12.48
C SER A 77 26.73 -17.14 12.71
N GLU A 78 27.15 -16.19 13.57
CA GLU A 78 28.56 -15.81 13.75
C GLU A 78 29.28 -15.46 12.43
N GLY A 79 28.52 -14.92 11.47
CA GLY A 79 29.02 -14.51 10.15
C GLY A 79 28.98 -15.58 9.06
N ALA A 80 28.56 -16.82 9.34
CA ALA A 80 28.43 -17.86 8.33
C ALA A 80 27.33 -17.57 7.29
N TRP A 81 26.29 -16.84 7.70
CA TRP A 81 25.17 -16.43 6.86
C TRP A 81 25.33 -15.00 6.37
N ASN A 82 26.45 -14.72 5.70
CA ASN A 82 26.76 -13.40 5.16
C ASN A 82 27.20 -13.48 3.70
N LEU A 83 26.36 -13.00 2.78
CA LEU A 83 26.70 -12.92 1.34
C LEU A 83 27.85 -11.95 1.05
N ASP A 84 28.03 -10.93 1.89
CA ASP A 84 29.01 -9.88 1.68
C ASP A 84 30.35 -10.17 2.39
N GLN A 85 30.59 -11.41 2.82
CA GLN A 85 31.78 -11.79 3.59
C GLN A 85 33.08 -11.59 2.78
N ASN A 86 33.05 -11.90 1.49
CA ASN A 86 34.22 -11.87 0.62
C ASN A 86 34.39 -10.52 -0.11
N LEU A 87 33.48 -9.56 0.12
CA LEU A 87 33.58 -8.23 -0.48
C LEU A 87 34.67 -7.38 0.21
N ASP A 88 35.43 -6.67 -0.61
CA ASP A 88 36.36 -5.63 -0.14
C ASP A 88 35.62 -4.47 0.53
N ASP A 89 36.29 -3.68 1.35
CA ASP A 89 35.68 -2.57 2.08
C ASP A 89 35.09 -1.51 1.14
N VAL A 90 35.73 -1.29 -0.03
CA VAL A 90 35.18 -0.43 -1.09
C VAL A 90 33.90 -1.03 -1.68
N GLN A 91 33.90 -2.34 -1.96
CA GLN A 91 32.74 -3.03 -2.52
C GLN A 91 31.57 -3.08 -1.52
N LYS A 92 31.85 -3.19 -0.22
CA LYS A 92 30.84 -3.08 0.84
C LYS A 92 30.22 -1.68 0.87
N ALA A 93 31.04 -0.63 0.74
CA ALA A 93 30.53 0.74 0.65
C ALA A 93 29.65 0.93 -0.60
N ASP A 94 30.08 0.40 -1.76
CA ASP A 94 29.29 0.40 -2.99
C ASP A 94 27.98 -0.39 -2.84
N SER A 95 28.01 -1.56 -2.20
CA SER A 95 26.82 -2.38 -1.93
C SER A 95 25.77 -1.60 -1.15
N VAL A 96 26.17 -0.86 -0.11
CA VAL A 96 25.26 -0.03 0.69
C VAL A 96 24.73 1.17 -0.11
N ALA A 97 25.61 1.83 -0.87
CA ALA A 97 25.24 2.97 -1.71
C ALA A 97 24.22 2.57 -2.78
N PHE A 98 24.50 1.50 -3.54
CA PHE A 98 23.62 1.01 -4.58
C PHE A 98 22.34 0.37 -4.02
N SER A 99 22.38 -0.29 -2.87
CA SER A 99 21.17 -0.80 -2.22
C SER A 99 20.23 0.36 -1.84
N THR A 100 20.78 1.46 -1.31
CA THR A 100 20.00 2.67 -0.99
C THR A 100 19.48 3.37 -2.25
N PHE A 101 20.28 3.39 -3.32
CA PHE A 101 19.86 3.89 -4.62
C PHE A 101 18.68 3.08 -5.18
N ILE A 102 18.75 1.75 -5.14
CA ILE A 102 17.70 0.87 -5.64
C ILE A 102 16.42 1.02 -4.81
N GLU A 103 16.53 1.02 -3.48
CA GLU A 103 15.37 1.19 -2.61
C GLU A 103 14.68 2.55 -2.82
N SER A 104 15.42 3.63 -3.01
CA SER A 104 14.83 4.98 -3.19
C SER A 104 14.23 5.19 -4.59
N ARG A 105 14.98 4.89 -5.65
CA ARG A 105 14.56 5.09 -7.05
C ARG A 105 13.64 3.98 -7.54
N GLY A 106 13.99 2.73 -7.24
CA GLY A 106 13.19 1.56 -7.60
C GLY A 106 11.82 1.56 -6.94
N GLN A 107 11.70 1.94 -5.66
CA GLN A 107 10.39 2.03 -5.01
C GLN A 107 9.49 3.05 -5.70
N SER A 108 10.03 4.21 -6.07
CA SER A 108 9.27 5.26 -6.77
C SER A 108 8.75 4.77 -8.13
N LEU A 109 9.55 4.01 -8.88
CA LEU A 109 9.14 3.42 -10.16
C LEU A 109 8.08 2.33 -9.99
N ILE A 110 8.24 1.44 -9.01
CA ILE A 110 7.26 0.39 -8.71
C ILE A 110 5.94 1.01 -8.24
N ASP A 111 6.00 2.05 -7.41
CA ASP A 111 4.83 2.79 -6.95
C ASP A 111 4.07 3.38 -8.14
N LEU A 112 4.77 4.03 -9.07
CA LEU A 112 4.17 4.54 -10.31
C LEU A 112 3.55 3.43 -11.16
N TYR A 113 4.23 2.30 -11.29
CA TYR A 113 3.86 1.20 -12.17
C TYR A 113 2.65 0.39 -11.65
N LEU A 114 2.67 -0.01 -10.37
CA LEU A 114 1.67 -0.90 -9.78
C LEU A 114 0.50 -0.16 -9.12
N TYR A 115 0.74 1.01 -8.52
CA TYR A 115 -0.26 1.69 -7.69
C TYR A 115 -0.79 2.96 -8.35
N VAL A 116 0.07 3.89 -8.79
CA VAL A 116 -0.40 5.19 -9.33
C VAL A 116 -1.07 5.02 -10.70
N THR A 117 -0.55 4.14 -11.54
CA THR A 117 -1.16 3.84 -12.85
C THR A 117 -2.51 3.17 -12.63
N SER A 118 -3.59 3.95 -12.72
CA SER A 118 -4.97 3.53 -12.46
C SER A 118 -5.38 2.24 -13.18
N GLN A 119 -5.01 2.10 -14.47
CA GLN A 119 -5.29 0.89 -15.25
C GLN A 119 -4.67 -0.36 -14.63
N ASN A 120 -3.39 -0.29 -14.24
CA ASN A 120 -2.68 -1.40 -13.60
C ASN A 120 -3.23 -1.68 -12.20
N TYR A 121 -3.53 -0.63 -11.43
CA TYR A 121 -4.04 -0.79 -10.08
C TYR A 121 -5.39 -1.51 -10.04
N TYR A 122 -6.35 -1.09 -10.87
CA TYR A 122 -7.68 -1.70 -10.86
C TYR A 122 -7.75 -3.04 -11.59
N ALA A 123 -7.00 -3.22 -12.67
CA ALA A 123 -7.02 -4.46 -13.43
C ALA A 123 -6.21 -5.59 -12.77
N ASN A 124 -5.10 -5.26 -12.09
CA ASN A 124 -4.12 -6.25 -11.65
C ASN A 124 -3.81 -6.14 -10.14
N THR A 125 -3.39 -4.98 -9.64
CA THR A 125 -2.85 -4.86 -8.26
C THR A 125 -3.91 -5.03 -7.17
N SER A 126 -5.02 -4.32 -7.26
CA SER A 126 -6.11 -4.42 -6.28
C SER A 126 -6.75 -5.82 -6.26
N PRO A 127 -7.02 -6.46 -7.42
CA PRO A 127 -7.45 -7.86 -7.44
C PRO A 127 -6.42 -8.83 -6.86
N ALA A 128 -5.12 -8.62 -7.12
CA ALA A 128 -4.05 -9.44 -6.54
C ALA A 128 -4.09 -9.38 -5.00
N TYR A 129 -4.17 -8.18 -4.41
CA TYR A 129 -4.39 -8.04 -2.97
C TYR A 129 -5.70 -8.66 -2.49
N GLY A 130 -6.79 -8.53 -3.26
CA GLY A 130 -8.07 -9.16 -2.93
C GLY A 130 -7.99 -10.68 -2.80
N SER A 131 -7.13 -11.33 -3.60
CA SER A 131 -6.89 -12.78 -3.53
C SER A 131 -5.98 -13.21 -2.38
N LEU A 132 -5.11 -12.31 -1.91
CA LEU A 132 -4.12 -12.58 -0.86
C LEU A 132 -4.65 -12.30 0.55
N LEU A 133 -5.42 -11.22 0.68
CA LEU A 133 -5.89 -10.72 1.96
C LEU A 133 -7.15 -11.47 2.38
N GLN A 134 -7.30 -11.68 3.67
CA GLN A 134 -8.56 -12.15 4.24
C GLN A 134 -9.50 -10.97 4.50
N TRP A 135 -10.80 -11.25 4.51
CA TRP A 135 -11.78 -10.29 4.99
C TRP A 135 -11.42 -9.89 6.43
N PRO A 136 -11.40 -8.60 6.79
CA PRO A 136 -11.85 -7.41 6.05
C PRO A 136 -10.71 -6.60 5.40
N ASN A 137 -9.46 -7.05 5.56
CA ASN A 137 -8.27 -6.35 5.10
C ASN A 137 -8.27 -6.11 3.58
N GLN A 138 -9.00 -6.92 2.81
CA GLN A 138 -9.24 -6.76 1.38
C GLN A 138 -9.75 -5.37 0.98
N TRP A 139 -10.55 -4.70 1.82
CA TRP A 139 -11.10 -3.38 1.51
C TRP A 139 -10.33 -2.23 2.17
N ILE A 140 -9.46 -2.55 3.12
CA ILE A 140 -8.81 -1.55 3.97
C ILE A 140 -7.38 -1.31 3.50
N LEU A 141 -6.62 -2.38 3.22
CA LEU A 141 -5.21 -2.26 2.89
C LEU A 141 -4.96 -1.73 1.48
N PRO A 142 -5.61 -2.21 0.40
CA PRO A 142 -5.29 -1.73 -0.94
C PRO A 142 -5.47 -0.21 -1.10
N PRO A 143 -6.57 0.43 -0.62
CA PRO A 143 -6.70 1.89 -0.66
C PRO A 143 -5.64 2.62 0.16
N LYS A 144 -5.25 2.08 1.33
CA LYS A 144 -4.16 2.65 2.14
C LYS A 144 -2.81 2.60 1.44
N LEU A 145 -2.49 1.47 0.79
CA LEU A 145 -1.27 1.31 0.02
C LEU A 145 -1.25 2.20 -1.22
N HIS A 146 -2.38 2.30 -1.92
CA HIS A 146 -2.57 3.19 -3.06
C HIS A 146 -2.34 4.66 -2.71
N THR A 147 -2.97 5.13 -1.63
CA THR A 147 -2.79 6.50 -1.15
C THR A 147 -1.36 6.78 -0.70
N ALA A 148 -0.73 5.84 0.03
CA ALA A 148 0.67 5.96 0.42
C ALA A 148 1.61 6.05 -0.79
N ALA A 149 1.43 5.20 -1.80
CA ALA A 149 2.21 5.24 -3.04
C ALA A 149 2.05 6.58 -3.77
N LYS A 150 0.82 7.10 -3.90
CA LYS A 150 0.57 8.42 -4.49
C LYS A 150 1.33 9.52 -3.76
N THR A 151 1.27 9.55 -2.44
CA THR A 151 1.98 10.57 -1.64
C THR A 151 3.49 10.50 -1.82
N ARG A 152 4.07 9.30 -1.95
CA ARG A 152 5.52 9.15 -2.19
C ARG A 152 5.92 9.67 -3.56
N THR A 153 5.09 9.47 -4.59
CA THR A 153 5.40 9.85 -5.97
C THR A 153 4.91 11.24 -6.38
N GLU A 154 4.22 11.96 -5.50
CA GLU A 154 3.56 13.24 -5.82
C GLU A 154 4.55 14.28 -6.38
N HIS A 155 5.75 14.33 -5.81
CA HIS A 155 6.84 15.23 -6.22
C HIS A 155 7.32 15.02 -7.66
N LEU A 156 7.05 13.86 -8.27
CA LEU A 156 7.45 13.55 -9.66
C LEU A 156 6.52 14.22 -10.69
N GLY A 157 5.35 14.72 -10.26
CA GLY A 157 4.42 15.43 -11.14
C GLY A 157 3.84 14.56 -12.26
N LEU A 158 3.71 13.25 -12.01
CA LEU A 158 3.16 12.25 -12.94
C LEU A 158 1.70 11.90 -12.64
N SER A 159 0.93 12.86 -12.13
CA SER A 159 -0.49 12.69 -11.77
C SER A 159 -1.39 12.27 -12.94
N SER A 160 -0.92 12.40 -14.18
CA SER A 160 -1.66 11.95 -15.38
C SER A 160 -1.83 10.44 -15.49
N LEU A 161 -0.96 9.65 -14.83
CA LEU A 161 -1.07 8.19 -14.82
C LEU A 161 -2.28 7.72 -13.99
N ASP A 162 -2.75 8.61 -13.13
CA ASP A 162 -3.93 8.44 -12.30
C ASP A 162 -5.16 9.06 -12.99
N LEU A 163 -5.74 8.30 -13.93
CA LEU A 163 -6.94 8.70 -14.68
C LEU A 163 -8.10 9.06 -13.73
N GLN A 164 -8.21 8.37 -12.61
CA GLN A 164 -9.26 8.62 -11.63
C GLN A 164 -9.06 9.94 -10.89
N ALA A 165 -7.84 10.27 -10.47
CA ALA A 165 -7.60 11.60 -9.87
C ALA A 165 -7.89 12.73 -10.86
N MET A 166 -7.62 12.53 -12.16
CA MET A 166 -8.00 13.49 -13.19
C MET A 166 -9.52 13.65 -13.31
N GLU A 167 -10.27 12.54 -13.29
CA GLU A 167 -11.73 12.58 -13.31
C GLU A 167 -12.32 13.23 -12.06
N ASP A 168 -11.79 12.92 -10.88
CA ASP A 168 -12.23 13.49 -9.61
C ASP A 168 -11.91 14.99 -9.54
N GLN A 169 -10.74 15.40 -10.02
CA GLN A 169 -10.38 16.81 -10.12
C GLN A 169 -11.33 17.55 -11.07
N ARG A 170 -11.64 16.96 -12.23
CA ARG A 170 -12.61 17.52 -13.17
C ARG A 170 -14.00 17.65 -12.55
N LYS A 171 -14.47 16.65 -11.80
CA LYS A 171 -15.75 16.70 -11.09
C LYS A 171 -15.76 17.81 -10.03
N ARG A 172 -14.67 18.01 -9.29
CA ARG A 172 -14.54 19.08 -8.31
C ARG A 172 -14.55 20.45 -8.95
N GLU A 173 -13.76 20.66 -10.00
CA GLU A 173 -13.73 21.90 -10.76
C GLU A 173 -15.08 22.22 -11.38
N HIS A 174 -15.77 21.21 -11.93
CA HIS A 174 -17.13 21.35 -12.43
C HIS A 174 -18.09 21.75 -11.31
N SER A 175 -18.03 21.07 -10.16
CA SER A 175 -18.89 21.39 -9.02
C SER A 175 -18.63 22.80 -8.48
N ALA A 176 -17.37 23.24 -8.45
CA ALA A 176 -16.98 24.58 -8.07
C ALA A 176 -17.43 25.63 -9.10
N ALA A 177 -17.32 25.34 -10.40
CA ALA A 177 -17.79 26.21 -11.47
C ALA A 177 -19.31 26.39 -11.44
N VAL A 178 -20.05 25.30 -11.16
CA VAL A 178 -21.50 25.35 -10.93
C VAL A 178 -21.83 26.17 -9.69
N ALA A 179 -21.12 25.95 -8.57
CA ALA A 179 -21.32 26.73 -7.35
C ALA A 179 -21.01 28.24 -7.53
N SER A 180 -20.04 28.57 -8.38
CA SER A 180 -19.67 29.95 -8.72
C SER A 180 -20.59 30.60 -9.76
N GLY A 181 -21.59 29.89 -10.27
CA GLY A 181 -22.53 30.40 -11.28
C GLY A 181 -21.92 30.58 -12.68
N GLN A 182 -20.70 30.10 -12.91
CA GLN A 182 -20.02 30.17 -14.21
C GLN A 182 -20.61 29.18 -15.23
N ILE A 183 -21.20 28.07 -14.78
CA ILE A 183 -21.75 27.00 -15.63
C ILE A 183 -23.06 26.46 -15.02
N PRO A 184 -24.13 26.23 -15.81
CA PRO A 184 -25.37 25.63 -15.30
C PRO A 184 -25.21 24.12 -15.04
N SER A 185 -25.91 23.61 -14.03
CA SER A 185 -25.81 22.21 -13.54
C SER A 185 -26.17 21.13 -14.57
N ASN A 186 -27.03 21.46 -15.54
CA ASN A 186 -27.54 20.52 -16.55
C ASN A 186 -26.69 20.48 -17.83
N LEU A 187 -25.62 21.28 -17.89
CA LEU A 187 -24.70 21.24 -19.01
C LEU A 187 -23.81 20.00 -18.84
N ILE A 188 -24.28 18.88 -19.38
CA ILE A 188 -23.42 17.72 -19.64
C ILE A 188 -22.34 18.24 -20.58
N GLN A 189 -21.12 18.45 -20.07
CA GLN A 189 -19.98 18.64 -20.96
C GLN A 189 -19.92 17.40 -21.85
N GLN A 190 -20.32 17.53 -23.12
CA GLN A 190 -19.93 16.56 -24.13
C GLN A 190 -18.41 16.38 -24.05
N PRO A 191 -17.88 15.17 -24.30
CA PRO A 191 -16.45 14.90 -24.23
C PRO A 191 -15.74 15.61 -25.39
N ARG A 192 -15.60 16.93 -25.32
CA ARG A 192 -14.78 17.71 -26.24
C ARG A 192 -13.37 17.74 -25.71
N GLU A 193 -12.75 16.57 -25.86
CA GLU A 193 -11.41 16.33 -26.39
C GLU A 193 -11.15 14.84 -26.19
N THR A 194 -11.18 14.09 -27.29
CA THR A 194 -10.89 12.65 -27.29
C THR A 194 -9.56 12.43 -26.60
N VAL A 195 -9.53 11.52 -25.63
CA VAL A 195 -8.40 10.90 -24.92
C VAL A 195 -7.06 11.12 -25.65
N SER A 196 -6.95 10.76 -26.93
CA SER A 196 -5.76 10.92 -27.78
C SER A 196 -5.18 12.34 -27.97
N LYS A 197 -5.95 13.44 -27.89
CA LYS A 197 -5.50 14.79 -28.23
C LYS A 197 -4.89 15.55 -27.03
N LEU A 198 -5.44 15.32 -25.82
CA LEU A 198 -4.84 15.82 -24.57
C LEU A 198 -3.74 14.90 -24.06
N LEU A 199 -3.91 13.57 -24.14
CA LEU A 199 -2.79 12.63 -23.98
C LEU A 199 -1.72 12.91 -25.04
N GLY A 200 -2.05 13.40 -26.23
CA GLY A 200 -1.05 13.74 -27.25
C GLY A 200 0.01 14.78 -26.82
N ARG A 201 -0.30 15.71 -25.90
CA ARG A 201 0.70 16.68 -25.38
C ARG A 201 1.19 16.33 -23.98
N THR A 202 0.28 15.99 -23.05
CA THR A 202 0.68 15.63 -21.68
C THR A 202 1.25 14.22 -21.61
N ALA A 203 0.71 13.23 -22.34
CA ALA A 203 1.30 11.90 -22.37
C ALA A 203 2.68 11.90 -23.03
N GLN A 204 2.95 12.77 -24.02
CA GLN A 204 4.31 12.92 -24.54
C GLN A 204 5.26 13.46 -23.47
N THR A 205 4.89 14.54 -22.77
CA THR A 205 5.73 15.06 -21.66
C THR A 205 5.91 14.05 -20.53
N ASN A 206 4.88 13.26 -20.22
CA ASN A 206 4.93 12.26 -19.17
C ASN A 206 5.70 11.02 -19.63
N GLN A 207 5.63 10.67 -20.90
CA GLN A 207 6.46 9.65 -21.51
C GLN A 207 7.93 10.06 -21.45
N PHE A 208 8.29 11.29 -21.82
CA PHE A 208 9.67 11.78 -21.67
C PHE A 208 10.14 11.76 -20.21
N ARG A 209 9.28 12.14 -19.26
CA ARG A 209 9.60 12.07 -17.81
C ARG A 209 9.78 10.63 -17.34
N LEU A 210 8.90 9.71 -17.73
CA LEU A 210 9.04 8.29 -17.43
C LEU A 210 10.29 7.70 -18.09
N GLU A 211 10.60 8.12 -19.30
CA GLU A 211 11.79 7.72 -20.03
C GLU A 211 13.06 8.22 -19.34
N ALA A 212 13.06 9.44 -18.81
CA ALA A 212 14.15 9.98 -18.00
C ALA A 212 14.29 9.21 -16.67
N LEU A 213 13.20 8.99 -15.92
CA LEU A 213 13.24 8.26 -14.65
C LEU A 213 13.69 6.80 -14.83
N THR A 214 13.30 6.16 -15.93
CA THR A 214 13.76 4.80 -16.26
C THR A 214 15.22 4.77 -16.67
N ALA A 215 15.69 5.74 -17.46
CA ALA A 215 17.10 5.87 -17.82
C ALA A 215 17.96 6.11 -16.57
N ASP A 216 17.57 7.06 -15.72
CA ASP A 216 18.24 7.39 -14.45
C ASP A 216 18.41 6.16 -13.54
N PHE A 217 17.47 5.21 -13.59
CA PHE A 217 17.50 4.00 -12.79
C PHE A 217 18.25 2.84 -13.47
N PHE A 218 18.07 2.63 -14.77
CA PHE A 218 18.65 1.49 -15.48
C PHE A 218 20.12 1.70 -15.86
N GLU A 219 20.50 2.90 -16.30
CA GLU A 219 21.86 3.17 -16.80
C GLU A 219 22.95 2.85 -15.76
N PRO A 220 22.83 3.25 -14.47
CA PRO A 220 23.85 2.92 -13.47
C PRO A 220 23.97 1.41 -13.22
N LEU A 221 22.83 0.71 -13.17
CA LEU A 221 22.79 -0.74 -12.91
C LEU A 221 23.34 -1.54 -14.10
N GLU A 222 23.00 -1.14 -15.31
CA GLU A 222 23.53 -1.76 -16.53
C GLU A 222 25.02 -1.50 -16.69
N ALA A 223 25.50 -0.30 -16.34
CA ALA A 223 26.94 0.01 -16.32
C ALA A 223 27.72 -0.86 -15.31
N MET A 224 27.12 -1.19 -14.16
CA MET A 224 27.70 -2.16 -13.22
C MET A 224 27.75 -3.57 -13.84
N LEU A 225 26.63 -4.05 -14.39
CA LEU A 225 26.56 -5.37 -15.03
C LEU A 225 27.46 -5.49 -16.25
N ALA A 226 27.71 -4.41 -17.00
CA ALA A 226 28.63 -4.44 -18.14
C ALA A 226 30.07 -4.79 -17.74
N ARG A 227 30.47 -4.48 -16.50
CA ARG A 227 31.82 -4.74 -15.98
C ARG A 227 31.97 -6.19 -15.52
N SER A 228 30.97 -6.73 -14.83
CA SER A 228 31.02 -8.02 -14.13
C SER A 228 30.24 -9.15 -14.84
N LYS A 229 29.36 -8.83 -15.78
CA LYS A 229 28.47 -9.70 -16.60
C LYS A 229 27.47 -10.57 -15.86
N THR A 230 27.76 -11.01 -14.64
CA THR A 230 27.06 -12.11 -13.98
C THR A 230 26.38 -11.75 -12.66
N CYS A 231 26.99 -10.88 -11.85
CA CYS A 231 26.42 -10.30 -10.62
C CYS A 231 26.71 -8.80 -10.59
N LEU A 232 25.91 -7.99 -9.89
CA LEU A 232 26.16 -6.54 -9.78
C LEU A 232 27.50 -6.26 -9.11
N LEU A 233 27.80 -7.02 -8.06
CA LEU A 233 29.10 -7.04 -7.40
C LEU A 233 29.57 -8.51 -7.30
N PRO A 234 30.58 -8.92 -8.09
CA PRO A 234 31.11 -10.27 -7.96
C PRO A 234 31.87 -10.39 -6.63
N ALA A 235 31.36 -11.23 -5.74
CA ALA A 235 32.02 -11.51 -4.46
C ALA A 235 33.27 -12.40 -4.62
N ASP A 236 33.28 -13.31 -5.60
CA ASP A 236 34.38 -14.23 -5.92
C ASP A 236 34.31 -14.66 -7.40
N ASP A 237 35.36 -15.33 -7.88
CA ASP A 237 35.41 -16.03 -9.19
C ASP A 237 34.27 -17.04 -9.38
N ASN A 238 33.67 -17.52 -8.28
CA ASN A 238 32.54 -18.46 -8.26
C ASN A 238 31.18 -17.80 -8.57
N ASN A 239 31.13 -16.49 -8.76
CA ASN A 239 29.92 -15.78 -9.15
C ASN A 239 28.74 -15.97 -8.16
N ASN A 240 29.05 -15.84 -6.87
CA ASN A 240 28.04 -15.85 -5.81
C ASN A 240 27.34 -14.48 -5.75
N PRO A 241 26.01 -14.45 -5.52
CA PRO A 241 25.27 -13.21 -5.40
C PRO A 241 25.60 -12.52 -4.07
N SER A 242 25.67 -11.20 -4.13
CA SER A 242 25.82 -10.31 -2.98
C SER A 242 24.46 -9.95 -2.38
N THR A 243 24.45 -9.31 -1.20
CA THR A 243 23.21 -8.75 -0.64
C THR A 243 22.55 -7.74 -1.59
N LEU A 244 23.36 -6.98 -2.35
CA LEU A 244 22.89 -6.05 -3.37
C LEU A 244 22.11 -6.76 -4.49
N ASP A 245 22.56 -7.95 -4.91
CA ASP A 245 21.87 -8.74 -5.93
C ASP A 245 20.49 -9.19 -5.46
N CYS A 246 20.33 -9.53 -4.17
CA CYS A 246 19.02 -9.86 -3.59
C CYS A 246 18.08 -8.64 -3.60
N VAL A 247 18.57 -7.45 -3.22
CA VAL A 247 17.79 -6.21 -3.28
C VAL A 247 17.39 -5.89 -4.72
N ALA A 248 18.34 -5.92 -5.64
CA ALA A 248 18.10 -5.67 -7.06
C ALA A 248 17.07 -6.63 -7.63
N LEU A 249 17.18 -7.94 -7.33
CA LEU A 249 16.22 -8.94 -7.76
C LEU A 249 14.79 -8.61 -7.28
N GLY A 250 14.63 -8.17 -6.03
CA GLY A 250 13.31 -7.81 -5.48
C GLY A 250 12.63 -6.69 -6.27
N TYR A 251 13.35 -5.61 -6.56
CA TYR A 251 12.80 -4.47 -7.29
C TYR A 251 12.65 -4.73 -8.80
N LEU A 252 13.65 -5.34 -9.44
CA LEU A 252 13.65 -5.59 -10.88
C LEU A 252 12.66 -6.70 -11.27
N SER A 253 12.44 -7.69 -10.41
CA SER A 253 11.45 -8.73 -10.68
C SER A 253 10.03 -8.17 -10.76
N LEU A 254 9.65 -7.24 -9.85
CA LEU A 254 8.37 -6.54 -9.92
C LEU A 254 8.25 -5.59 -11.12
N ALA A 255 9.38 -5.10 -11.64
CA ALA A 255 9.39 -4.28 -12.83
C ALA A 255 9.24 -5.09 -14.13
N LEU A 256 9.80 -6.31 -14.16
CA LEU A 256 9.92 -7.12 -15.38
C LEU A 256 8.84 -8.21 -15.52
N VAL A 257 8.49 -8.90 -14.43
CA VAL A 257 7.68 -10.13 -14.48
C VAL A 257 6.17 -9.85 -14.59
N PRO A 258 5.57 -8.88 -13.87
CA PRO A 258 4.12 -8.69 -13.88
C PRO A 258 3.53 -8.44 -15.27
N GLU A 259 2.50 -9.22 -15.61
CA GLU A 259 1.68 -9.02 -16.79
C GLU A 259 0.55 -8.03 -16.49
N LEU A 260 0.85 -6.74 -16.67
CA LEU A 260 -0.09 -5.66 -16.41
C LEU A 260 -0.77 -5.16 -17.68
N ALA A 261 -1.93 -4.52 -17.51
CA ALA A 261 -2.68 -3.90 -18.61
C ALA A 261 -1.85 -2.85 -19.38
N PHE A 262 -1.04 -2.06 -18.67
CA PHE A 262 -0.14 -1.06 -19.24
C PHE A 262 1.32 -1.35 -18.84
N PRO A 263 2.06 -2.15 -19.64
CA PRO A 263 3.36 -2.71 -19.28
C PRO A 263 4.57 -1.79 -19.58
N TRP A 264 4.43 -0.47 -19.39
CA TRP A 264 5.44 0.50 -19.79
C TRP A 264 6.83 0.27 -19.15
N LEU A 265 6.87 -0.14 -17.88
CA LEU A 265 8.14 -0.36 -17.16
C LEU A 265 8.85 -1.63 -17.65
N ARG A 266 8.08 -2.70 -17.87
CA ARG A 266 8.58 -3.95 -18.43
C ARG A 266 9.16 -3.76 -19.82
N ASP A 267 8.44 -3.04 -20.68
CA ASP A 267 8.86 -2.76 -22.05
C ASP A 267 10.09 -1.84 -22.06
N ALA A 268 10.18 -0.89 -21.12
CA ALA A 268 11.36 -0.04 -20.94
C ALA A 268 12.60 -0.85 -20.54
N ILE A 269 12.51 -1.80 -19.60
CA ILE A 269 13.65 -2.65 -19.22
C ILE A 269 14.10 -3.48 -20.43
N ARG A 270 13.17 -4.12 -21.14
CA ARG A 270 13.51 -4.99 -22.28
C ARG A 270 14.13 -4.25 -23.45
N SER A 271 13.70 -3.01 -23.70
CA SER A 271 14.20 -2.20 -24.81
C SER A 271 15.49 -1.45 -24.49
N LYS A 272 15.57 -0.83 -23.30
CA LYS A 272 16.70 0.03 -22.93
C LYS A 272 17.83 -0.69 -22.21
N ALA A 273 17.49 -1.70 -21.39
CA ALA A 273 18.45 -2.40 -20.53
C ALA A 273 18.35 -3.93 -20.66
N PRO A 274 18.65 -4.50 -21.84
CA PRO A 274 18.50 -5.94 -22.08
C PRO A 274 19.42 -6.79 -21.21
N LEU A 275 20.60 -6.29 -20.81
CA LEU A 275 21.49 -7.00 -19.89
C LEU A 275 20.87 -7.15 -18.51
N LEU A 276 20.16 -6.11 -18.05
CA LEU A 276 19.45 -6.08 -16.78
C LEU A 276 18.24 -7.03 -16.80
N ALA A 277 17.52 -7.11 -17.91
CA ALA A 277 16.45 -8.09 -18.11
C ALA A 277 16.97 -9.53 -17.98
N ALA A 278 18.02 -9.86 -18.72
CA ALA A 278 18.61 -11.20 -18.71
C ALA A 278 19.21 -11.57 -17.34
N TYR A 279 19.83 -10.60 -16.66
CA TYR A 279 20.30 -10.75 -15.27
C TYR A 279 19.14 -11.08 -14.32
N THR A 280 18.04 -10.32 -14.42
CA THR A 280 16.87 -10.48 -13.54
C THR A 280 16.21 -11.84 -13.72
N GLU A 281 16.05 -12.30 -14.98
CA GLU A 281 15.50 -13.64 -15.27
C GLU A 281 16.40 -14.75 -14.71
N ARG A 282 17.72 -14.65 -14.91
CA ARG A 282 18.68 -15.62 -14.36
C ARG A 282 18.62 -15.68 -12.83
N MET A 283 18.65 -14.52 -12.17
CA MET A 283 18.60 -14.43 -10.71
C MET A 283 17.27 -14.94 -10.15
N ARG A 284 16.15 -14.64 -10.83
CA ARG A 284 14.84 -15.19 -10.49
C ARG A 284 14.84 -16.72 -10.57
N SER A 285 15.32 -17.30 -11.67
CA SER A 285 15.38 -18.76 -11.85
C SER A 285 16.21 -19.42 -10.76
N ARG A 286 17.32 -18.78 -10.35
CA ARG A 286 18.20 -19.26 -9.29
C ARG A 286 17.52 -19.26 -7.91
N CYS A 287 16.93 -18.13 -7.51
CA CYS A 287 16.39 -17.97 -6.15
C CYS A 287 14.95 -18.49 -5.97
N PHE A 288 14.10 -18.32 -6.99
CA PHE A 288 12.66 -18.64 -6.92
C PHE A 288 12.26 -19.86 -7.74
N GLY A 289 13.13 -20.32 -8.65
CA GLY A 289 12.85 -21.38 -9.62
C GLY A 289 12.22 -20.87 -10.92
N ASP A 290 12.17 -21.76 -11.92
CA ASP A 290 11.64 -21.43 -13.26
C ASP A 290 10.11 -21.37 -13.31
N ALA A 291 9.45 -22.10 -12.41
CA ALA A 291 8.00 -22.19 -12.38
C ALA A 291 7.35 -20.89 -11.83
N PRO A 292 6.21 -20.45 -12.38
CA PRO A 292 5.47 -19.32 -11.84
C PRO A 292 4.95 -19.63 -10.43
N VAL A 293 5.11 -18.70 -9.49
CA VAL A 293 4.61 -18.86 -8.13
C VAL A 293 3.18 -18.35 -8.02
N GLU A 294 2.23 -19.28 -7.91
CA GLU A 294 0.82 -18.98 -7.69
C GLU A 294 0.46 -18.90 -6.21
N THR A 295 -0.67 -18.24 -5.91
CA THR A 295 -1.22 -18.13 -4.55
C THR A 295 -1.46 -19.50 -3.91
N LYS A 296 -1.86 -20.51 -4.70
CA LYS A 296 -2.10 -21.88 -4.24
C LYS A 296 -0.88 -22.50 -3.58
N HIS A 297 0.33 -22.22 -4.07
CA HIS A 297 1.57 -22.77 -3.50
C HIS A 297 1.81 -22.34 -2.05
N ALA A 298 1.37 -21.13 -1.69
CA ALA A 298 1.53 -20.61 -0.34
C ALA A 298 0.46 -21.12 0.65
N PHE A 299 -0.78 -21.31 0.18
CA PHE A 299 -1.89 -21.75 1.04
C PHE A 299 -2.07 -23.27 1.10
N GLN A 300 -1.62 -23.99 0.07
CA GLN A 300 -1.67 -25.44 -0.05
C GLN A 300 -0.31 -25.94 -0.55
N PRO A 301 0.69 -26.05 0.34
CA PRO A 301 2.03 -26.46 -0.07
C PRO A 301 2.00 -27.91 -0.59
N THR A 302 2.24 -28.07 -1.90
CA THR A 302 2.44 -29.36 -2.55
C THR A 302 3.94 -29.66 -2.64
N VAL A 303 4.35 -30.86 -2.24
CA VAL A 303 5.73 -31.33 -2.41
C VAL A 303 5.88 -31.91 -3.83
N PRO A 304 6.92 -31.54 -4.61
CA PRO A 304 8.07 -30.71 -4.28
C PRO A 304 7.91 -29.22 -4.67
N ALA A 305 8.06 -28.32 -3.70
CA ALA A 305 8.15 -26.88 -3.93
C ALA A 305 9.62 -26.40 -3.86
N VAL A 306 9.99 -25.42 -4.69
CA VAL A 306 11.35 -24.83 -4.69
C VAL A 306 11.62 -24.07 -3.39
N LEU A 307 10.60 -23.37 -2.89
CA LEU A 307 10.61 -22.60 -1.65
C LEU A 307 9.90 -23.36 -0.52
N PRO A 308 10.37 -23.25 0.75
CA PRO A 308 9.83 -23.98 1.89
C PRO A 308 8.54 -23.33 2.43
N TRP A 309 7.47 -23.37 1.63
CA TRP A 309 6.19 -22.78 2.00
C TRP A 309 5.54 -23.49 3.19
N ARG A 310 5.07 -22.70 4.15
CA ARG A 310 4.19 -23.13 5.24
C ARG A 310 2.89 -22.34 5.16
N ALA A 311 1.77 -23.07 5.20
CA ALA A 311 0.45 -22.47 5.21
C ALA A 311 0.31 -21.53 6.43
N PRO A 312 -0.21 -20.31 6.24
CA PRO A 312 -0.39 -19.37 7.33
C PRO A 312 -1.39 -19.91 8.36
N GLU A 313 -1.15 -19.62 9.64
CA GLU A 313 -2.11 -19.96 10.69
C GLU A 313 -3.42 -19.19 10.47
N ARG A 314 -4.56 -19.86 10.70
CA ARG A 314 -5.88 -19.24 10.51
C ARG A 314 -6.02 -18.08 11.50
N ILE A 315 -6.32 -16.89 10.98
CA ILE A 315 -6.50 -15.69 11.79
C ILE A 315 -7.65 -15.92 12.78
N SER A 316 -7.40 -15.67 14.06
CA SER A 316 -8.43 -15.78 15.09
C SER A 316 -9.48 -14.68 14.92
N VAL A 317 -10.75 -14.98 15.22
CA VAL A 317 -11.86 -14.00 15.15
C VAL A 317 -11.56 -12.76 16.00
N ALA A 318 -10.84 -12.93 17.11
CA ALA A 318 -10.41 -11.83 17.96
C ALA A 318 -9.43 -10.87 17.24
N ALA A 319 -8.47 -11.40 16.48
CA ALA A 319 -7.54 -10.58 15.68
C ALA A 319 -8.27 -9.82 14.55
N VAL A 320 -9.29 -10.43 13.95
CA VAL A 320 -10.16 -9.74 12.97
C VAL A 320 -10.96 -8.61 13.64
N GLY A 321 -11.50 -8.82 14.84
CA GLY A 321 -12.22 -7.79 15.58
C GLY A 321 -11.35 -6.59 15.96
N THR A 322 -10.11 -6.83 16.41
CA THR A 322 -9.19 -5.75 16.80
C THR A 322 -8.67 -4.95 15.60
N THR A 323 -8.46 -5.58 14.45
CA THR A 323 -8.10 -4.88 13.20
C THR A 323 -9.25 -4.00 12.71
N LEU A 324 -10.50 -4.48 12.73
CA LEU A 324 -11.68 -3.68 12.40
C LEU A 324 -11.85 -2.47 13.32
N LEU A 325 -11.84 -2.68 14.63
CA LEU A 325 -11.92 -1.58 15.59
C LEU A 325 -10.77 -0.60 15.41
N GLY A 326 -9.57 -1.12 15.15
CA GLY A 326 -8.40 -0.31 14.89
C GLY A 326 -8.54 0.54 13.62
N THR A 327 -9.14 0.02 12.56
CA THR A 327 -9.30 0.73 11.29
C THR A 327 -10.43 1.75 11.33
N LEU A 328 -11.54 1.44 12.02
CA LEU A 328 -12.60 2.41 12.30
C LEU A 328 -12.09 3.54 13.20
N ALA A 329 -11.27 3.23 14.21
CA ALA A 329 -10.62 4.23 15.03
C ALA A 329 -9.64 5.10 14.22
N ASP A 330 -8.86 4.50 13.31
CA ASP A 330 -7.90 5.25 12.49
C ASP A 330 -8.60 6.12 11.41
N ASN A 331 -9.81 5.76 10.99
CA ASN A 331 -10.61 6.52 10.02
C ASN A 331 -11.50 7.59 10.67
N THR A 332 -11.65 7.57 12.00
CA THR A 332 -12.35 8.63 12.72
C THR A 332 -11.33 9.73 13.06
N PRO A 333 -11.54 10.98 12.59
CA PRO A 333 -10.51 12.03 12.66
C PRO A 333 -10.01 12.27 14.09
N PHE A 334 -10.91 12.18 15.08
CA PHE A 334 -10.57 12.31 16.50
C PHE A 334 -9.71 11.17 17.06
N LEU A 335 -10.15 9.92 16.87
CA LEU A 335 -9.44 8.77 17.46
C LEU A 335 -8.10 8.53 16.77
N ARG A 336 -7.99 8.90 15.49
CA ARG A 336 -6.74 8.83 14.73
C ARG A 336 -5.62 9.64 15.40
N GLU A 337 -5.85 10.91 15.68
CA GLU A 337 -4.83 11.81 16.24
C GLU A 337 -4.40 11.37 17.65
N VAL A 338 -5.37 11.04 18.51
CA VAL A 338 -5.12 10.52 19.86
C VAL A 338 -4.29 9.23 19.81
N ARG A 339 -4.59 8.32 18.87
CA ARG A 339 -3.87 7.06 18.75
C ARG A 339 -2.48 7.24 18.14
N GLN A 340 -2.32 8.15 17.18
CA GLN A 340 -1.01 8.51 16.64
C GLN A 340 -0.11 9.07 17.74
N ASN A 341 -0.60 10.01 18.55
CA ASN A 341 0.11 10.54 19.71
C ASN A 341 0.48 9.46 20.73
N ARG A 342 -0.42 8.51 21.01
CA ARG A 342 -0.13 7.36 21.89
C ARG A 342 0.90 6.39 21.31
N ARG A 343 0.87 6.13 20.00
CA ARG A 343 1.87 5.27 19.33
C ARG A 343 3.25 5.93 19.35
N LEU A 344 3.30 7.23 19.07
CA LEU A 344 4.52 8.03 19.12
C LEU A 344 5.12 8.00 20.53
N LYS A 345 4.29 8.18 21.56
CA LYS A 345 4.71 8.04 22.96
C LYS A 345 5.30 6.66 23.28
N LYS A 346 4.63 5.58 22.87
CA LYS A 346 5.13 4.21 23.07
C LYS A 346 6.43 3.92 22.32
N ALA A 347 6.57 4.40 21.09
CA ALA A 347 7.79 4.23 20.30
C ALA A 347 8.97 4.98 20.94
N VAL A 348 8.75 6.20 21.41
CA VAL A 348 9.76 7.02 22.11
C VAL A 348 10.14 6.42 23.48
N GLU A 349 9.19 5.81 24.18
CA GLU A 349 9.45 5.11 25.44
C GLU A 349 10.26 3.82 25.22
N ALA A 350 9.93 3.04 24.18
CA ALA A 350 10.55 1.76 23.86
C ALA A 350 11.96 1.90 23.25
N ASP A 351 12.23 2.99 22.53
CA ASP A 351 13.53 3.21 21.91
C ASP A 351 14.53 3.78 22.94
N SER A 352 15.64 3.07 23.13
CA SER A 352 16.71 3.43 24.07
C SER A 352 17.63 4.53 23.53
N ALA A 353 17.49 4.90 22.25
CA ALA A 353 18.32 5.91 21.60
C ALA A 353 17.97 7.36 21.99
N PHE A 354 16.75 7.63 22.49
CA PHE A 354 16.32 9.00 22.83
C PHE A 354 16.84 9.44 24.21
N SER A 355 17.32 10.69 24.26
CA SER A 355 17.72 11.34 25.52
C SER A 355 16.50 11.55 26.44
N SER A 356 16.71 11.55 27.76
CA SER A 356 15.64 11.78 28.75
C SER A 356 14.90 13.10 28.52
N VAL A 357 15.61 14.12 28.04
CA VAL A 357 15.04 15.43 27.69
C VAL A 357 14.14 15.33 26.45
N GLU A 358 14.56 14.61 25.41
CA GLU A 358 13.77 14.41 24.19
C GLU A 358 12.49 13.62 24.50
N LYS A 359 12.58 12.59 25.36
CA LYS A 359 11.41 11.84 25.83
C LYS A 359 10.41 12.75 26.55
N GLN A 360 10.88 13.68 27.38
CA GLN A 360 10.03 14.61 28.11
C GLN A 360 9.37 15.64 27.17
N VAL A 361 10.12 16.18 26.20
CA VAL A 361 9.58 17.13 25.21
C VAL A 361 8.50 16.46 24.36
N LEU A 362 8.78 15.27 23.80
CA LEU A 362 7.83 14.56 22.93
C LEU A 362 6.58 14.10 23.67
N SER A 363 6.70 13.64 24.92
CA SER A 363 5.53 13.29 25.74
C SER A 363 4.69 14.52 26.10
N SER A 364 5.32 15.65 26.43
CA SER A 364 4.61 16.90 26.70
C SER A 364 3.87 17.45 25.48
N TYR A 365 4.47 17.33 24.29
CA TYR A 365 3.85 17.70 23.02
C TYR A 365 2.64 16.82 22.67
N ALA A 366 2.77 15.50 22.86
CA ALA A 366 1.66 14.57 22.65
C ALA A 366 0.49 14.85 23.60
N ASP A 367 0.77 15.17 24.87
CA ASP A 367 -0.26 15.48 25.86
C ASP A 367 -0.90 16.86 25.63
N SER A 368 -0.17 17.86 25.10
CA SER A 368 -0.74 19.17 24.74
C SER A 368 -1.64 19.09 23.51
N SER A 369 -1.20 18.40 22.45
CA SER A 369 -2.02 18.19 21.24
C SER A 369 -3.36 17.53 21.57
N ASN A 370 -3.37 16.51 22.44
CA ASN A 370 -4.61 15.87 22.87
C ASN A 370 -5.56 16.82 23.62
N LYS A 371 -5.01 17.75 24.43
CA LYS A 371 -5.81 18.73 25.19
C LYS A 371 -6.40 19.80 24.29
N ASP A 372 -5.61 20.36 23.38
CA ASP A 372 -6.05 21.39 22.44
C ASP A 372 -7.17 20.88 21.53
N MET A 373 -7.07 19.60 21.12
CA MET A 373 -8.12 18.93 20.36
C MET A 373 -9.41 18.74 21.16
N LEU A 374 -9.33 18.24 22.41
CA LEU A 374 -10.52 18.09 23.25
C LEU A 374 -11.20 19.44 23.50
N LEU A 375 -10.41 20.50 23.66
CA LEU A 375 -10.93 21.85 23.81
C LEU A 375 -11.65 22.33 22.53
N SER A 376 -11.08 22.11 21.35
CA SER A 376 -11.71 22.51 20.07
C SER A 376 -13.02 21.76 19.78
N ILE A 377 -13.11 20.49 20.19
CA ILE A 377 -14.36 19.72 20.10
C ILE A 377 -15.39 20.26 21.09
N ALA A 378 -14.99 20.50 22.34
CA ALA A 378 -15.89 21.04 23.35
C ALA A 378 -16.46 22.40 22.93
N THR A 379 -15.65 23.28 22.33
CA THR A 379 -16.10 24.57 21.82
C THR A 379 -17.03 24.43 20.62
N ALA A 380 -16.74 23.52 19.68
CA ALA A 380 -17.63 23.25 18.55
C ALA A 380 -18.99 22.68 18.99
N VAL A 381 -19.01 21.74 19.94
CA VAL A 381 -20.24 21.15 20.50
C VAL A 381 -21.04 22.20 21.28
N ALA A 382 -20.37 23.02 22.09
CA ALA A 382 -21.02 24.11 22.81
C ALA A 382 -21.62 25.15 21.84
N GLY A 383 -20.88 25.49 20.77
CA GLY A 383 -21.33 26.42 19.74
C GLY A 383 -22.53 25.89 18.95
N THR A 384 -22.53 24.62 18.57
CA THR A 384 -23.68 24.00 17.88
C THR A 384 -24.88 23.86 18.82
N ALA A 385 -24.69 23.46 20.07
CA ALA A 385 -25.76 23.40 21.06
C ALA A 385 -26.38 24.78 21.33
N ALA A 386 -25.55 25.83 21.44
CA ALA A 386 -26.01 27.21 21.59
C ALA A 386 -26.80 27.69 20.36
N LEU A 387 -26.34 27.35 19.16
CA LEU A 387 -27.02 27.69 17.90
C LEU A 387 -28.37 26.96 17.77
N VAL A 388 -28.43 25.67 18.07
CA VAL A 388 -29.68 24.90 18.09
C VAL A 388 -30.63 25.44 19.16
N GLY A 389 -30.14 25.74 20.36
CA GLY A 389 -30.92 26.37 21.42
C GLY A 389 -31.48 27.74 21.01
N TYR A 390 -30.68 28.55 20.32
CA TYR A 390 -31.13 29.83 19.77
C TYR A 390 -32.18 29.65 18.66
N MET A 391 -32.00 28.67 17.76
CA MET A 391 -32.97 28.35 16.70
C MET A 391 -34.32 27.88 17.26
N VAL A 392 -34.30 27.11 18.37
CA VAL A 392 -35.52 26.73 19.11
C VAL A 392 -36.15 27.95 19.78
N HIS A 393 -35.34 28.81 20.42
CA HIS A 393 -35.82 30.03 21.08
C HIS A 393 -36.47 31.02 20.12
N VAL A 394 -35.92 31.18 18.90
CA VAL A 394 -36.46 32.06 17.86
C VAL A 394 -37.66 31.43 17.12
N GLY A 395 -38.00 30.17 17.43
CA GLY A 395 -39.15 29.47 16.85
C GLY A 395 -38.92 28.95 15.43
N LEU A 396 -37.66 28.83 15.01
CA LEU A 396 -37.30 28.30 13.68
C LEU A 396 -37.43 26.77 13.61
N LEU A 397 -37.37 26.10 14.76
CA LEU A 397 -37.54 24.66 14.94
C LEU A 397 -38.62 24.41 16.01
N SER A 398 -39.75 23.81 15.63
CA SER A 398 -40.76 23.31 16.57
C SER A 398 -40.55 21.82 16.83
N PHE A 399 -40.35 21.46 18.09
CA PHE A 399 -40.34 20.06 18.51
C PHE A 399 -41.78 19.55 18.56
N SER A 400 -42.23 18.88 17.51
CA SER A 400 -43.47 18.10 17.55
C SER A 400 -43.23 16.88 18.44
N THR A 401 -43.64 17.01 19.70
CA THR A 401 -43.57 15.93 20.69
C THR A 401 -44.93 15.24 20.65
N GLY A 402 -45.00 14.08 19.97
CA GLY A 402 -46.20 13.25 19.96
C GLY A 402 -46.43 12.64 21.34
N GLY A 403 -47.62 12.86 21.92
CA GLY A 403 -48.05 12.30 23.19
C GLY A 403 -49.52 12.62 23.52
N VAL A 404 -50.42 11.80 22.98
CA VAL A 404 -51.66 11.18 23.52
C VAL A 404 -52.54 11.90 24.59
N GLU A 405 -53.86 11.85 24.35
CA GLU A 405 -55.06 12.12 25.21
C GLU A 405 -55.46 13.61 25.38
N GLU A 406 -56.70 14.09 25.23
CA GLU A 406 -58.06 13.51 25.25
C GLU A 406 -59.04 14.40 24.43
N GLU A 407 -60.20 13.84 24.10
CA GLU A 407 -61.26 14.33 23.19
C GLU A 407 -61.91 15.68 23.60
N GLU A 408 -62.13 16.58 22.63
CA GLU A 408 -63.34 17.40 22.59
C GLU A 408 -63.90 17.45 21.15
N GLN A 409 -65.13 16.96 21.03
CA GLN A 409 -65.95 16.97 19.83
C GLN A 409 -66.33 18.39 19.42
N PHE A 410 -66.18 18.71 18.14
CA PHE A 410 -67.16 19.53 17.42
C PHE A 410 -67.34 18.93 16.01
N GLU A 411 -68.50 18.29 15.82
CA GLU A 411 -69.05 17.98 14.51
C GLU A 411 -69.38 19.30 13.78
N GLU A 412 -68.94 19.44 12.54
CA GLU A 412 -69.87 19.64 11.42
C GLU A 412 -69.16 19.55 10.06
N ASP A 413 -69.52 18.46 9.38
CA ASP A 413 -69.99 18.38 8.01
C ASP A 413 -69.06 18.03 6.85
N ALA A 414 -69.54 17.02 6.13
CA ALA A 414 -68.80 16.17 5.22
C ALA A 414 -68.82 16.71 3.78
N GLY A 415 -67.63 16.79 3.18
CA GLY A 415 -67.42 16.86 1.74
C GLY A 415 -66.66 15.63 1.24
N VAL A 416 -67.40 14.56 0.93
CA VAL A 416 -66.87 13.33 0.35
C VAL A 416 -66.42 13.58 -1.10
N LEU A 417 -65.14 13.34 -1.40
CA LEU A 417 -64.68 12.93 -2.73
C LEU A 417 -63.77 11.70 -2.56
N GLN A 418 -64.37 10.54 -2.80
CA GLN A 418 -63.71 9.24 -2.91
C GLN A 418 -62.67 9.26 -4.05
N ILE A 419 -61.49 8.72 -3.79
CA ILE A 419 -60.57 8.24 -4.83
C ILE A 419 -60.48 6.72 -4.66
N ASP A 420 -61.04 6.00 -5.62
CA ASP A 420 -60.97 4.54 -5.73
C ASP A 420 -59.52 4.07 -5.96
N PRO A 421 -59.06 2.99 -5.31
CA PRO A 421 -57.77 2.36 -5.58
C PRO A 421 -57.94 1.29 -6.67
N GLY A 422 -57.65 1.64 -7.92
CA GLY A 422 -57.74 0.73 -9.05
C GLY A 422 -56.41 0.55 -9.77
N SER A 423 -55.97 -0.72 -9.85
CA SER A 423 -55.05 -1.27 -10.86
C SER A 423 -53.54 -1.06 -10.68
N ALA A 424 -52.92 -1.99 -9.93
CA ALA A 424 -51.48 -2.23 -9.91
C ALA A 424 -51.05 -3.33 -10.93
N SER A 425 -51.60 -3.31 -12.15
CA SER A 425 -51.30 -4.35 -13.14
C SER A 425 -51.18 -3.82 -14.57
N ASP A 426 -50.34 -2.82 -14.80
CA ASP A 426 -50.04 -2.33 -16.16
C ASP A 426 -48.61 -1.79 -16.34
N PHE A 427 -47.61 -2.33 -15.61
CA PHE A 427 -46.20 -1.91 -15.76
C PHE A 427 -45.23 -3.05 -16.10
N LEU A 428 -45.71 -4.09 -16.79
CA LEU A 428 -44.86 -5.08 -17.47
C LEU A 428 -45.44 -5.37 -18.85
N GLY A 429 -45.11 -4.51 -19.82
CA GLY A 429 -45.58 -4.69 -21.19
C GLY A 429 -45.24 -3.59 -22.17
N ALA A 430 -44.01 -3.07 -22.19
CA ALA A 430 -43.47 -2.37 -23.37
C ALA A 430 -41.95 -2.21 -23.27
N LEU A 431 -41.25 -2.99 -24.10
CA LEU A 431 -39.95 -2.74 -24.75
C LEU A 431 -38.77 -2.21 -23.92
#